data_AF-A0A9D2GWI9-F1
#
_entry.id   AF-A0A9D2GWI9-F1
#
_cell.length_a   1.000
_cell.length_b   1.000
_cell.length_c   1.000
_cell.angle_alpha   90.00
_cell.angle_beta   90.00
_cell.angle_gamma   90.00
#
_symmetry.space_group_name_H-M   'P 1'
#
loop_
_entity.id
_entity.type
_entity.pdbx_description
1 polymer ?
#
loop_
_entity_poly.entity_id
_entity_poly.type
_entity_poly.pdbx_seq_one_letter_code
_entity_poly.pdbx_strand_id
1 'polypeptide(L)'
;MSTFKFNRLYIIESLQERLTGKELYDDLIKWQEYKYSELQTNYFPVENKTELFAIFDRIKKECQEQGCCPVLHFEMHGDSKLRGLVLNSNELVAWKELYVILREINFIVRNNLFLTLAVCHGAYLMQIANIHLPAPFYGFIGSFDEIYESDLYLRYNEFYAEFFSSFQIHLALERLHTANPDMPSTYRFINSEETFCTVYKNYIKKELSLEGKKRRAKQVIQERKETFMNRTQKRDFEKRFVKEIEKTKDKYYKEAYYTFFMINEYPENRERFLIPETFADFIKSPYFKD
;
A
#
# COMPACT_ATOMS: atom_id res chain seq x y z
N MET A 1 17.73 -1.32 3.64
CA MET A 1 16.27 -1.24 3.43
C MET A 1 15.77 -2.65 3.18
N SER A 2 14.52 -2.93 3.56
CA SER A 2 13.81 -4.13 3.12
C SER A 2 13.84 -4.20 1.58
N THR A 3 13.71 -5.40 1.00
CA THR A 3 13.61 -5.60 -0.45
C THR A 3 12.39 -6.46 -0.79
N PHE A 4 11.94 -6.36 -2.05
CA PHE A 4 10.91 -7.23 -2.61
C PHE A 4 11.49 -8.06 -3.74
N LYS A 5 10.85 -9.21 -3.98
CA LYS A 5 11.12 -10.08 -5.13
C LYS A 5 10.04 -9.87 -6.17
N PHE A 6 10.39 -9.95 -7.44
CA PHE A 6 9.41 -9.98 -8.52
C PHE A 6 9.89 -10.84 -9.67
N ASN A 7 8.94 -11.40 -10.41
CA ASN A 7 9.16 -12.11 -11.67
C ASN A 7 8.02 -11.90 -12.67
N ARG A 8 7.08 -11.01 -12.34
CA ARG A 8 5.99 -10.57 -13.22
C ARG A 8 5.89 -9.07 -13.23
N LEU A 9 5.62 -8.50 -14.40
CA LEU A 9 5.26 -7.09 -14.55
C LEU A 9 3.98 -6.99 -15.38
N TYR A 10 2.90 -6.55 -14.75
CA TYR A 10 1.61 -6.37 -15.41
C TYR A 10 1.34 -4.88 -15.60
N ILE A 11 1.19 -4.47 -16.87
CA ILE A 11 0.75 -3.13 -17.26
C ILE A 11 -0.76 -3.17 -17.42
N ILE A 12 -1.48 -2.43 -16.58
CA ILE A 12 -2.94 -2.37 -16.57
C ILE A 12 -3.33 -0.95 -16.96
N GLU A 13 -3.94 -0.80 -18.14
CA GLU A 13 -4.24 0.51 -18.74
C GLU A 13 -5.73 0.69 -18.97
N SER A 14 -6.26 1.84 -18.56
CA SER A 14 -7.64 2.27 -18.79
C SER A 14 -7.69 3.74 -19.23
N LEU A 15 -6.90 4.07 -20.25
CA LEU A 15 -6.88 5.38 -20.90
C LEU A 15 -7.63 5.33 -22.25
N GLN A 16 -8.03 6.48 -22.76
CA GLN A 16 -8.70 6.65 -24.06
C GLN A 16 -7.92 7.53 -25.03
N GLU A 17 -7.19 8.52 -24.50
CA GLU A 17 -6.47 9.51 -25.30
C GLU A 17 -5.15 8.92 -25.82
N ARG A 18 -4.07 9.08 -25.06
CA ARG A 18 -2.78 8.45 -25.34
C ARG A 18 -2.63 7.20 -24.47
N LEU A 19 -2.32 6.08 -25.12
CA LEU A 19 -2.10 4.80 -24.44
C LEU A 19 -0.64 4.68 -23.99
N THR A 20 -0.25 5.51 -23.02
CA THR A 20 1.13 5.60 -22.49
C THR A 20 1.62 4.27 -21.92
N GLY A 21 0.74 3.47 -21.32
CA GLY A 21 1.06 2.14 -20.82
C GLY A 21 1.38 1.17 -21.96
N LYS A 22 0.60 1.20 -23.04
CA LYS A 22 0.86 0.41 -24.24
C LYS A 22 2.17 0.81 -24.91
N GLU A 23 2.42 2.12 -25.07
CA GLU A 23 3.66 2.65 -25.64
C GLU A 23 4.86 2.17 -24.81
N LEU A 24 4.82 2.35 -23.48
CA LEU A 24 5.85 1.89 -22.57
C LEU A 24 6.08 0.38 -22.65
N TYR A 25 5.00 -0.39 -22.79
CA TYR A 25 5.07 -1.84 -22.94
C TYR A 25 5.80 -2.25 -24.24
N ASP A 26 5.39 -1.64 -25.35
CA ASP A 26 5.87 -1.96 -26.68
C ASP A 26 7.30 -1.49 -26.95
N ASP A 27 7.69 -0.36 -26.38
CA ASP A 27 8.99 0.25 -26.64
C ASP A 27 10.09 -0.31 -25.74
N LEU A 28 9.75 -0.69 -24.50
CA LEU A 28 10.75 -1.02 -23.48
C LEU A 28 10.49 -2.34 -22.75
N ILE A 29 9.30 -2.51 -22.19
CA ILE A 29 9.07 -3.54 -21.15
C ILE A 29 9.04 -4.96 -21.73
N LYS A 30 8.34 -5.19 -22.85
CA LYS A 30 8.23 -6.54 -23.42
C LYS A 30 9.59 -7.13 -23.82
N TRP A 31 10.55 -6.27 -24.16
CA TRP A 31 11.88 -6.68 -24.57
C TRP A 31 12.74 -7.19 -23.40
N GLN A 32 12.34 -6.90 -22.16
CA GLN A 32 13.09 -7.31 -20.98
C GLN A 32 12.99 -8.82 -20.72
N GLU A 33 11.97 -9.51 -21.23
CA GLU A 33 11.86 -10.98 -21.15
C GLU A 33 13.00 -11.69 -21.87
N TYR A 34 13.53 -11.10 -22.96
CA TYR A 34 14.69 -11.66 -23.67
C TYR A 34 15.99 -11.49 -22.88
N LYS A 35 16.05 -10.49 -22.01
CA LYS A 35 17.21 -10.21 -21.15
C LYS A 35 17.15 -11.01 -19.85
N TYR A 36 15.94 -11.24 -19.32
CA TYR A 36 15.70 -11.86 -18.03
C TYR A 36 14.75 -13.05 -18.17
N SER A 37 15.30 -14.26 -18.24
CA SER A 37 14.54 -15.49 -18.54
C SER A 37 13.44 -15.85 -17.53
N GLU A 38 13.52 -15.35 -16.29
CA GLU A 38 12.51 -15.60 -15.26
C GLU A 38 11.40 -14.53 -15.24
N LEU A 39 11.60 -13.41 -15.95
CA LEU A 39 10.64 -12.33 -16.04
C LEU A 39 9.58 -12.68 -17.09
N GLN A 40 8.32 -12.46 -16.75
CA GLN A 40 7.24 -12.35 -17.74
C GLN A 40 6.55 -11.01 -17.57
N THR A 41 6.13 -10.45 -18.69
CA THR A 41 5.49 -9.15 -18.76
C THR A 41 4.20 -9.28 -19.56
N ASN A 42 3.16 -8.56 -19.15
CA ASN A 42 1.92 -8.54 -19.90
C ASN A 42 1.31 -7.15 -19.88
N TYR A 43 0.64 -6.82 -20.98
CA TYR A 43 -0.18 -5.63 -21.13
C TYR A 43 -1.66 -6.02 -21.14
N PHE A 44 -2.45 -5.36 -20.30
CA PHE A 44 -3.88 -5.56 -20.13
C PHE A 44 -4.63 -4.23 -20.32
N PRO A 45 -5.21 -3.98 -21.49
CA PRO A 45 -6.19 -2.92 -21.63
C PRO A 45 -7.48 -3.34 -20.92
N VAL A 46 -8.04 -2.45 -20.11
CA VAL A 46 -9.31 -2.67 -19.40
C VAL A 46 -10.23 -1.48 -19.59
N GLU A 47 -11.49 -1.73 -19.96
CA GLU A 47 -12.46 -0.68 -20.20
C GLU A 47 -13.26 -0.34 -18.93
N ASN A 48 -13.69 -1.37 -18.21
CA ASN A 48 -14.69 -1.28 -17.16
C ASN A 48 -14.30 -2.08 -15.91
N LYS A 49 -15.08 -1.93 -14.84
CA LYS A 49 -14.81 -2.62 -13.57
C LYS A 49 -14.77 -4.13 -13.72
N THR A 50 -15.67 -4.69 -14.52
CA THR A 50 -15.77 -6.14 -14.68
C THR A 50 -14.48 -6.70 -15.25
N GLU A 51 -13.93 -6.06 -16.28
CA GLU A 51 -12.65 -6.44 -16.88
C GLU A 51 -11.48 -6.28 -15.92
N LEU A 52 -11.38 -5.13 -15.23
CA LEU A 52 -10.30 -4.91 -14.27
C LEU A 52 -10.29 -5.98 -13.15
N PHE A 53 -11.46 -6.32 -12.60
CA PHE A 53 -11.57 -7.31 -11.54
C PHE A 53 -11.28 -8.73 -12.06
N ALA A 54 -11.65 -9.04 -13.29
CA ALA A 54 -11.28 -10.30 -13.93
C ALA A 54 -9.74 -10.42 -14.10
N ILE A 55 -9.05 -9.32 -14.41
CA ILE A 55 -7.58 -9.28 -14.45
C ILE A 55 -6.99 -9.51 -13.06
N PHE A 56 -7.55 -8.92 -12.01
CA PHE A 56 -7.09 -9.19 -10.64
C PHE A 56 -7.30 -10.66 -10.22
N ASP A 57 -8.44 -11.25 -10.53
CA ASP A 57 -8.71 -12.67 -10.26
C ASP A 57 -7.71 -13.58 -11.00
N ARG A 58 -7.39 -13.23 -12.26
CA ARG A 58 -6.35 -13.91 -13.03
C ARG A 58 -4.98 -13.79 -12.37
N ILE A 59 -4.54 -12.59 -12.01
CA ILE A 59 -3.24 -12.35 -11.35
C ILE A 59 -3.15 -13.13 -10.04
N LYS A 60 -4.22 -13.09 -9.24
CA LYS A 60 -4.32 -13.83 -7.98
C LYS A 60 -4.14 -15.33 -8.19
N LYS A 61 -4.80 -15.90 -9.20
CA LYS A 61 -4.65 -17.31 -9.58
C LYS A 61 -3.23 -17.64 -10.03
N GLU A 62 -2.63 -16.80 -10.86
CA GLU A 62 -1.23 -16.97 -11.31
C GLU A 62 -0.25 -16.94 -10.12
N CYS A 63 -0.46 -16.04 -9.14
CA CYS A 63 0.34 -15.99 -7.92
C CYS A 63 0.23 -17.29 -7.10
N GLN A 64 -0.97 -17.87 -7.00
CA GLN A 64 -1.22 -19.10 -6.24
C GLN A 64 -0.64 -20.34 -6.91
N GLU A 65 -0.79 -20.46 -8.23
CA GLU A 65 -0.47 -21.68 -8.98
C GLU A 65 0.98 -21.71 -9.47
N GLN A 66 1.56 -20.54 -9.77
CA GLN A 66 2.88 -20.43 -10.40
C GLN A 66 3.93 -19.79 -9.46
N GLY A 67 3.54 -19.40 -8.24
CA GLY A 67 4.43 -18.76 -7.28
C GLY A 67 4.96 -17.40 -7.77
N CYS A 68 4.19 -16.69 -8.60
CA CYS A 68 4.63 -15.44 -9.16
C CYS A 68 4.58 -14.28 -8.15
N CYS A 69 5.48 -13.31 -8.27
CA CYS A 69 5.56 -12.12 -7.45
C CYS A 69 5.44 -10.90 -8.38
N PRO A 70 4.29 -10.19 -8.37
CA PRO A 70 4.01 -9.19 -9.38
C PRO A 70 4.42 -7.77 -8.99
N VAL A 71 4.91 -7.04 -10.00
CA VAL A 71 4.80 -5.59 -10.10
C VAL A 71 3.53 -5.26 -10.89
N LEU A 72 2.67 -4.40 -10.34
CA LEU A 72 1.51 -3.87 -11.06
C LEU A 72 1.75 -2.42 -11.43
N HIS A 73 1.71 -2.10 -12.71
CA HIS A 73 1.74 -0.73 -13.22
C HIS A 73 0.34 -0.33 -13.65
N PHE A 74 -0.15 0.79 -13.13
CA PHE A 74 -1.48 1.33 -13.45
C PHE A 74 -1.33 2.60 -14.27
N GLU A 75 -1.93 2.62 -15.45
CA GLU A 75 -2.05 3.77 -16.36
C GLU A 75 -3.54 4.11 -16.50
N MET A 76 -4.02 5.06 -15.70
CA MET A 76 -5.44 5.44 -15.64
C MET A 76 -5.64 6.74 -14.86
N HIS A 77 -6.82 7.33 -14.98
CA HIS A 77 -7.13 8.56 -14.26
C HIS A 77 -7.38 8.33 -12.77
N GLY A 78 -6.99 9.33 -11.98
CA GLY A 78 -7.39 9.44 -10.57
C GLY A 78 -8.67 10.25 -10.43
N ASP A 79 -9.52 9.88 -9.49
CA ASP A 79 -10.70 10.67 -9.16
C ASP A 79 -10.30 12.00 -8.51
N SER A 80 -10.79 13.13 -9.03
CA SER A 80 -10.50 14.48 -8.51
C SER A 80 -10.98 14.72 -7.07
N LYS A 81 -11.89 13.88 -6.56
CA LYS A 81 -12.32 13.87 -5.15
C LYS A 81 -11.55 12.87 -4.30
N LEU A 82 -10.44 12.33 -4.83
CA LEU A 82 -9.50 11.45 -4.14
C LEU A 82 -10.12 10.11 -3.72
N ARG A 83 -11.20 9.68 -4.39
CA ARG A 83 -11.97 8.49 -3.98
C ARG A 83 -11.40 7.18 -4.53
N GLY A 84 -10.63 7.22 -5.63
CA GLY A 84 -10.24 6.01 -6.34
C GLY A 84 -9.66 6.25 -7.72
N LEU A 85 -9.68 5.17 -8.52
CA LEU A 85 -9.33 5.16 -9.94
C LEU A 85 -10.59 5.38 -10.77
N VAL A 86 -10.48 6.15 -11.85
CA VAL A 86 -11.54 6.34 -12.84
C VAL A 86 -11.14 5.61 -14.11
N LEU A 87 -11.94 4.63 -14.51
CA LEU A 87 -11.73 3.86 -15.73
C LEU A 87 -12.25 4.62 -16.94
N ASN A 88 -11.84 4.22 -18.13
CA ASN A 88 -12.29 4.86 -19.36
C ASN A 88 -13.81 4.69 -19.62
N SER A 89 -14.47 3.71 -18.98
CA SER A 89 -15.94 3.59 -18.90
C SER A 89 -16.60 4.66 -18.01
N ASN A 90 -15.82 5.53 -17.36
CA ASN A 90 -16.20 6.48 -16.30
C ASN A 90 -16.61 5.83 -14.97
N GLU A 91 -16.40 4.52 -14.80
CA GLU A 91 -16.64 3.86 -13.53
C GLU A 91 -15.54 4.18 -12.50
N LEU A 92 -15.97 4.45 -11.26
CA LEU A 92 -15.08 4.71 -10.13
C LEU A 92 -14.75 3.42 -9.39
N VAL A 93 -13.50 2.96 -9.45
CA VAL A 93 -12.96 1.92 -8.56
C VAL A 93 -12.50 2.59 -7.28
N ALA A 94 -13.31 2.51 -6.22
CA ALA A 94 -12.97 3.13 -4.96
C ALA A 94 -11.70 2.50 -4.38
N TRP A 95 -10.86 3.32 -3.75
CA TRP A 95 -9.64 2.81 -3.13
C TRP A 95 -9.89 1.68 -2.13
N LYS A 96 -11.04 1.68 -1.44
CA LYS A 96 -11.44 0.60 -0.53
C LYS A 96 -11.66 -0.73 -1.25
N GLU A 97 -12.23 -0.70 -2.46
CA GLU A 97 -12.41 -1.90 -3.29
C GLU A 97 -11.03 -2.44 -3.71
N LEU A 98 -10.17 -1.54 -4.24
CA LEU A 98 -8.82 -1.89 -4.67
C LEU A 98 -7.97 -2.45 -3.49
N TYR A 99 -8.06 -1.83 -2.32
CA TYR A 99 -7.31 -2.23 -1.13
C TYR A 99 -7.58 -3.69 -0.72
N VAL A 100 -8.84 -4.13 -0.80
CA VAL A 100 -9.21 -5.52 -0.47
C VAL A 100 -8.47 -6.49 -1.37
N ILE A 101 -8.47 -6.22 -2.67
CA ILE A 101 -7.88 -7.07 -3.69
C ILE A 101 -6.35 -7.07 -3.59
N LEU A 102 -5.74 -5.89 -3.49
CA LEU A 102 -4.29 -5.76 -3.34
C LEU A 102 -3.78 -6.52 -2.11
N ARG A 103 -4.50 -6.43 -0.98
CA ARG A 103 -4.17 -7.20 0.21
C ARG A 103 -4.23 -8.70 -0.01
N GLU A 104 -5.25 -9.20 -0.72
CA GLU A 104 -5.36 -10.63 -1.02
C GLU A 104 -4.19 -11.11 -1.88
N ILE A 105 -3.84 -10.36 -2.91
CA ILE A 105 -2.67 -10.66 -3.77
C ILE A 105 -1.39 -10.60 -2.94
N ASN A 106 -1.17 -9.51 -2.19
CA ASN A 106 0.04 -9.31 -1.40
C ASN A 106 0.23 -10.38 -0.32
N PHE A 107 -0.87 -10.87 0.25
CA PHE A 107 -0.86 -11.99 1.19
C PHE A 107 -0.32 -13.26 0.51
N ILE A 108 -0.84 -13.61 -0.66
CA ILE A 108 -0.39 -14.78 -1.43
C ILE A 108 1.11 -14.68 -1.75
N VAL A 109 1.57 -13.49 -2.14
CA VAL A 109 2.98 -13.24 -2.51
C VAL A 109 3.86 -12.86 -1.32
N ARG A 110 3.38 -13.10 -0.09
CA ARG A 110 4.14 -12.95 1.16
C ARG A 110 4.77 -11.58 1.34
N ASN A 111 4.01 -10.52 1.08
CA ASN A 111 4.48 -9.15 1.16
C ASN A 111 5.59 -8.80 0.14
N ASN A 112 5.35 -9.14 -1.14
CA ASN A 112 6.22 -8.79 -2.27
C ASN A 112 5.49 -8.04 -3.40
N LEU A 113 4.18 -7.74 -3.24
CA LEU A 113 3.43 -6.99 -4.25
C LEU A 113 3.96 -5.56 -4.31
N PHE A 114 4.46 -5.15 -5.47
CA PHE A 114 4.93 -3.78 -5.70
C PHE A 114 4.05 -3.09 -6.74
N LEU A 115 3.73 -1.81 -6.53
CA LEU A 115 2.89 -1.06 -7.45
C LEU A 115 3.61 0.17 -8.00
N THR A 116 3.29 0.55 -9.22
CA THR A 116 3.62 1.86 -9.79
C THR A 116 2.35 2.47 -10.32
N LEU A 117 2.03 3.68 -9.87
CA LEU A 117 0.77 4.36 -10.16
C LEU A 117 1.06 5.57 -11.04
N ALA A 118 0.91 5.41 -12.36
CA ALA A 118 0.80 6.51 -13.31
C ALA A 118 -0.63 7.09 -13.24
N VAL A 119 -0.98 7.57 -12.04
CA VAL A 119 -2.34 7.95 -11.67
C VAL A 119 -2.29 9.22 -10.84
N CYS A 120 -3.05 10.25 -11.23
CA CYS A 120 -3.23 11.47 -10.44
C CYS A 120 -3.66 11.12 -9.02
N HIS A 121 -3.02 11.70 -8.01
CA HIS A 121 -3.32 11.42 -6.60
C HIS A 121 -3.21 9.93 -6.19
N GLY A 122 -2.45 9.10 -6.93
CA GLY A 122 -2.28 7.67 -6.62
C GLY A 122 -1.73 7.39 -5.22
N ALA A 123 -1.00 8.32 -4.61
CA ALA A 123 -0.45 8.16 -3.27
C ALA A 123 -1.50 8.13 -2.14
N TYR A 124 -2.74 8.54 -2.41
CA TYR A 124 -3.85 8.44 -1.45
C TYR A 124 -4.23 7.00 -1.11
N LEU A 125 -3.77 6.01 -1.89
CA LEU A 125 -3.92 4.59 -1.58
C LEU A 125 -3.41 4.22 -0.17
N MET A 126 -2.36 4.90 0.33
CA MET A 126 -1.80 4.66 1.67
C MET A 126 -2.81 4.93 2.80
N GLN A 127 -3.77 5.84 2.61
CA GLN A 127 -4.64 6.33 3.69
C GLN A 127 -5.69 5.32 4.17
N ILE A 128 -5.84 4.19 3.46
CA ILE A 128 -6.89 3.19 3.75
C ILE A 128 -6.33 1.98 4.50
N ALA A 129 -5.02 1.98 4.76
CA ALA A 129 -4.39 0.92 5.51
C ALA A 129 -4.98 0.77 6.92
N ASN A 130 -5.14 -0.50 7.31
CA ASN A 130 -5.65 -0.88 8.62
C ASN A 130 -4.62 -1.77 9.31
N ILE A 131 -4.13 -1.33 10.47
CA ILE A 131 -3.12 -2.05 11.26
C ILE A 131 -3.57 -3.44 11.74
N HIS A 132 -4.87 -3.75 11.65
CA HIS A 132 -5.43 -5.06 12.03
C HIS A 132 -5.54 -6.04 10.87
N LEU A 133 -5.10 -5.65 9.68
CA LEU A 133 -5.16 -6.48 8.48
C LEU A 133 -3.76 -6.56 7.87
N PRO A 134 -3.47 -7.62 7.10
CA PRO A 134 -2.24 -7.69 6.32
C PRO A 134 -2.02 -6.45 5.44
N ALA A 135 -0.74 -6.11 5.23
CA ALA A 135 -0.34 -5.01 4.37
C ALA A 135 -0.89 -5.22 2.94
N PRO A 136 -1.39 -4.16 2.27
CA PRO A 136 -1.94 -4.25 0.92
C PRO A 136 -0.87 -4.43 -0.16
N PHE A 137 0.38 -4.08 0.12
CA PHE A 137 1.53 -4.14 -0.79
C PHE A 137 2.81 -4.13 0.04
N TYR A 138 3.91 -4.57 -0.56
CA TYR A 138 5.25 -4.28 -0.06
C TYR A 138 5.57 -2.79 -0.14
N GLY A 139 5.21 -2.16 -1.26
CA GLY A 139 5.36 -0.73 -1.48
C GLY A 139 4.79 -0.31 -2.82
N PHE A 140 4.73 0.99 -3.03
CA PHE A 140 4.31 1.56 -4.30
C PHE A 140 5.01 2.88 -4.60
N ILE A 141 4.98 3.27 -5.87
CA ILE A 141 5.28 4.64 -6.31
C ILE A 141 3.98 5.29 -6.77
N GLY A 142 3.70 6.50 -6.29
CA GLY A 142 2.53 7.27 -6.71
C GLY A 142 2.69 8.76 -6.42
N SER A 143 1.91 9.58 -7.11
CA SER A 143 1.88 11.04 -6.93
C SER A 143 0.83 11.45 -5.89
N PHE A 144 1.10 12.51 -5.12
CA PHE A 144 0.09 13.18 -4.30
C PHE A 144 -0.74 14.21 -5.08
N ASP A 145 -0.26 14.62 -6.25
CA ASP A 145 -0.80 15.69 -7.07
C ASP A 145 -1.29 15.18 -8.43
N GLU A 146 -1.86 16.07 -9.22
CA GLU A 146 -2.17 15.84 -10.63
C GLU A 146 -0.87 15.62 -11.42
N ILE A 147 -0.95 14.78 -12.46
CA ILE A 147 0.16 14.48 -13.35
C ILE A 147 -0.28 14.76 -14.78
N TYR A 148 0.63 15.27 -15.59
CA TYR A 148 0.38 15.58 -17.00
C TYR A 148 0.71 14.36 -17.87
N GLU A 149 -0.19 14.02 -18.80
CA GLU A 149 -0.02 12.84 -19.67
C GLU A 149 1.25 12.89 -20.54
N SER A 150 1.61 14.10 -21.01
CA SER A 150 2.85 14.32 -21.77
C SER A 150 4.12 14.00 -20.96
N ASP A 151 4.03 14.01 -19.63
CA ASP A 151 5.12 13.76 -18.69
C ASP A 151 5.20 12.28 -18.26
N LEU A 152 4.06 11.57 -18.23
CA LEU A 152 3.95 10.18 -17.77
C LEU A 152 4.88 9.23 -18.51
N TYR A 153 4.76 9.18 -19.85
CA TYR A 153 5.55 8.26 -20.66
C TYR A 153 7.05 8.50 -20.48
N LEU A 154 7.51 9.76 -20.54
CA LEU A 154 8.92 10.11 -20.40
C LEU A 154 9.48 9.63 -19.05
N ARG A 155 8.79 9.96 -17.95
CA ARG A 155 9.24 9.61 -16.61
C ARG A 155 9.25 8.10 -16.37
N TYR A 156 8.20 7.39 -16.78
CA TYR A 156 8.13 5.94 -16.57
C TYR A 156 9.04 5.16 -17.52
N ASN A 157 9.33 5.68 -18.72
CA ASN A 157 10.34 5.11 -19.60
C ASN A 157 11.72 5.14 -18.92
N GLU A 158 12.16 6.30 -18.44
CA GLU A 158 13.43 6.46 -17.73
C GLU A 158 13.46 5.66 -16.41
N PHE A 159 12.35 5.61 -15.68
CA PHE A 159 12.21 4.77 -14.49
C PHE A 159 12.47 3.30 -14.80
N TYR A 160 11.77 2.72 -15.79
CA TYR A 160 11.90 1.29 -16.08
C TYR A 160 13.24 0.97 -16.75
N ALA A 161 13.79 1.87 -17.57
CA ALA A 161 15.11 1.68 -18.17
C ALA A 161 16.18 1.53 -17.08
N GLU A 162 16.15 2.40 -16.06
CA GLU A 162 17.04 2.30 -14.91
C GLU A 162 16.70 1.11 -14.01
N PHE A 163 15.42 0.87 -13.71
CA PHE A 163 15.01 -0.24 -12.86
C PHE A 163 15.47 -1.59 -13.43
N PHE A 164 15.32 -1.82 -14.74
CA PHE A 164 15.80 -3.03 -15.40
C PHE A 164 17.31 -3.03 -15.64
N SER A 165 18.01 -1.90 -15.52
CA SER A 165 19.47 -1.84 -15.61
C SER A 165 20.12 -2.20 -14.28
N SER A 166 19.67 -1.59 -13.18
CA SER A 166 20.32 -1.66 -11.87
C SER A 166 19.59 -2.52 -10.84
N PHE A 167 18.29 -2.81 -11.04
CA PHE A 167 17.39 -3.41 -10.05
C PHE A 167 17.36 -2.63 -8.71
N GLN A 168 17.67 -1.34 -8.76
CA GLN A 168 17.72 -0.46 -7.59
C GLN A 168 16.60 0.57 -7.66
N ILE A 169 15.56 0.37 -6.84
CA ILE A 169 14.37 1.20 -6.86
C ILE A 169 14.65 2.68 -6.59
N HIS A 170 15.67 2.99 -5.77
CA HIS A 170 16.02 4.37 -5.44
C HIS A 170 16.64 5.10 -6.65
N LEU A 171 17.48 4.43 -7.44
CA LEU A 171 18.05 4.98 -8.67
C LEU A 171 16.95 5.16 -9.73
N ALA A 172 16.07 4.17 -9.88
CA ALA A 172 14.93 4.26 -10.78
C ALA A 172 14.01 5.43 -10.40
N LEU A 173 13.74 5.63 -9.12
CA LEU A 173 12.96 6.76 -8.62
C LEU A 173 13.67 8.10 -8.87
N GLU A 174 14.99 8.18 -8.70
CA GLU A 174 15.76 9.38 -9.05
C GLU A 174 15.64 9.72 -10.55
N ARG A 175 15.69 8.71 -11.43
CA ARG A 175 15.44 8.88 -12.87
C ARG A 175 14.04 9.35 -13.15
N LEU A 176 13.04 8.76 -12.51
CA LEU A 176 11.64 9.20 -12.61
C LEU A 176 11.50 10.69 -12.25
N HIS A 177 12.18 11.14 -11.19
CA HIS A 177 12.17 12.53 -10.77
C HIS A 177 12.86 13.50 -11.74
N THR A 178 13.99 13.07 -12.31
CA THR A 178 14.87 13.93 -13.11
C THR A 178 14.61 13.88 -14.62
N ALA A 179 13.82 12.90 -15.09
CA ALA A 179 13.54 12.68 -16.52
C ALA A 179 12.94 13.89 -17.24
N ASN A 180 12.15 14.71 -16.53
CA ASN A 180 11.61 15.96 -17.05
C ASN A 180 11.88 17.11 -16.07
N PRO A 181 12.99 17.87 -16.26
CA PRO A 181 13.37 18.95 -15.36
C PRO A 181 12.48 20.19 -15.47
N ASP A 182 11.71 20.32 -16.56
CA ASP A 182 10.82 21.46 -16.80
C ASP A 182 9.48 21.34 -16.05
N MET A 183 9.21 20.17 -15.46
CA MET A 183 7.97 19.86 -14.75
C MET A 183 8.25 19.39 -13.32
N PRO A 184 7.47 19.83 -12.32
CA PRO A 184 7.63 19.34 -10.95
C PRO A 184 7.34 17.85 -10.88
N SER A 185 8.11 17.13 -10.06
CA SER A 185 7.89 15.71 -9.80
C SER A 185 7.44 15.50 -8.36
N THR A 186 6.22 14.98 -8.20
CA THR A 186 5.51 14.84 -6.92
C THR A 186 5.36 13.37 -6.50
N TYR A 187 6.00 12.47 -7.23
CA TYR A 187 6.00 11.05 -6.93
C TYR A 187 6.68 10.76 -5.60
N ARG A 188 6.20 9.75 -4.90
CA ARG A 188 6.84 9.22 -3.71
C ARG A 188 6.84 7.72 -3.75
N PHE A 189 7.96 7.12 -3.37
CA PHE A 189 8.00 5.73 -2.97
C PHE A 189 7.52 5.62 -1.53
N ILE A 190 6.50 4.81 -1.31
CA ILE A 190 5.88 4.55 -0.03
C ILE A 190 5.87 3.03 0.17
N ASN A 191 6.53 2.55 1.22
CA ASN A 191 6.58 1.12 1.52
C ASN A 191 5.64 0.73 2.68
N SER A 192 5.52 -0.56 2.92
CA SER A 192 4.74 -1.16 4.00
C SER A 192 5.21 -0.70 5.37
N GLU A 193 6.52 -0.44 5.53
CA GLU A 193 7.08 0.11 6.77
C GLU A 193 6.55 1.53 7.05
N GLU A 194 6.67 2.46 6.08
CA GLU A 194 6.14 3.82 6.20
C GLU A 194 4.62 3.81 6.38
N THR A 195 3.92 2.93 5.67
CA THR A 195 2.47 2.75 5.79
C THR A 195 2.09 2.32 7.20
N PHE A 196 2.73 1.28 7.76
CA PHE A 196 2.49 0.83 9.13
C PHE A 196 2.76 1.95 10.14
N CYS A 197 3.90 2.62 10.02
CA CYS A 197 4.26 3.73 10.91
C CYS A 197 3.20 4.83 10.89
N THR A 198 2.76 5.23 9.70
CA THR A 198 1.77 6.29 9.51
C THR A 198 0.42 5.91 10.12
N VAL A 199 -0.08 4.71 9.83
CA VAL A 199 -1.38 4.26 10.36
C VAL A 199 -1.30 4.05 11.87
N TYR A 200 -0.21 3.50 12.38
CA TYR A 200 -0.05 3.28 13.82
C TYR A 200 0.15 4.60 14.60
N LYS A 201 0.89 5.57 14.06
CA LYS A 201 0.95 6.95 14.60
C LYS A 201 -0.45 7.56 14.69
N ASN A 202 -1.27 7.41 13.65
CA ASN A 202 -2.66 7.88 13.65
C ASN A 202 -3.52 7.14 14.67
N TYR A 203 -3.33 5.83 14.85
CA TYR A 203 -3.96 5.06 15.91
C TYR A 203 -3.58 5.59 17.29
N ILE A 204 -2.30 5.87 17.56
CA ILE A 204 -1.86 6.44 18.84
C ILE A 204 -2.57 7.78 19.10
N LYS A 205 -2.53 8.69 18.12
CA LYS A 205 -3.14 10.03 18.21
C LYS A 205 -4.65 9.95 18.46
N LYS A 206 -5.36 9.02 17.82
CA LYS A 206 -6.83 8.89 17.93
C LYS A 206 -7.28 8.03 19.10
N GLU A 207 -6.75 6.81 19.21
CA GLU A 207 -7.27 5.75 20.10
C GLU A 207 -6.54 5.66 21.45
N LEU A 208 -5.29 6.14 21.55
CA LEU A 208 -4.52 6.16 22.80
C LEU A 208 -4.49 7.53 23.49
N SER A 209 -5.11 8.55 22.89
CA SER A 209 -5.38 9.82 23.55
C SER A 209 -6.33 9.66 24.75
N LEU A 210 -6.36 10.64 25.65
CA LEU A 210 -7.29 10.64 26.79
C LEU A 210 -8.75 10.57 26.32
N GLU A 211 -9.09 11.28 25.24
CA GLU A 211 -10.43 11.26 24.65
C GLU A 211 -10.75 9.92 23.99
N GLY A 212 -9.81 9.36 23.22
CA GLY A 212 -9.94 8.04 22.60
C GLY A 212 -10.17 6.94 23.61
N LYS A 213 -9.37 6.90 24.68
CA LYS A 213 -9.52 5.92 25.77
C LYS A 213 -10.87 6.04 26.48
N LYS A 214 -11.34 7.27 26.75
CA LYS A 214 -12.68 7.51 27.33
C LYS A 214 -13.80 7.08 26.39
N ARG A 215 -13.68 7.36 25.08
CA ARG A 215 -14.63 6.92 24.06
C ARG A 215 -14.72 5.39 24.01
N ARG A 216 -13.57 4.71 23.96
CA ARG A 216 -13.50 3.23 23.98
C ARG A 216 -14.09 2.63 25.25
N ALA A 217 -13.83 3.23 26.42
CA ALA A 217 -14.44 2.77 27.67
C ALA A 217 -15.97 2.83 27.61
N LYS A 218 -16.54 3.91 27.05
CA LYS A 218 -18.00 4.04 26.86
C LYS A 218 -18.54 3.00 25.87
N GLN A 219 -17.83 2.73 24.78
CA GLN A 219 -18.21 1.69 23.80
C GLN A 219 -18.27 0.31 24.47
N VAL A 220 -17.24 -0.07 25.23
CA VAL A 220 -17.21 -1.35 25.96
C VAL A 220 -18.36 -1.46 26.96
N ILE A 221 -18.67 -0.40 27.70
CA ILE A 221 -19.82 -0.37 28.62
C ILE A 221 -21.12 -0.66 27.88
N GLN A 222 -21.32 -0.03 26.72
CA GLN A 222 -22.52 -0.20 25.91
C GLN A 222 -22.61 -1.61 25.30
N GLU A 223 -21.53 -2.10 24.70
CA GLU A 223 -21.46 -3.40 24.03
C GLU A 223 -21.65 -4.56 25.01
N ARG A 224 -21.01 -4.48 26.18
CA ARG A 224 -21.12 -5.50 27.24
C ARG A 224 -22.35 -5.33 28.12
N LYS A 225 -23.16 -4.28 27.90
CA LYS A 225 -24.33 -3.93 28.73
C LYS A 225 -23.96 -3.85 30.22
N GLU A 226 -22.77 -3.30 30.51
CA GLU A 226 -22.27 -3.15 31.88
C GLU A 226 -23.17 -2.17 32.65
N THR A 227 -23.57 -2.58 33.85
CA THR A 227 -24.40 -1.76 34.75
C THR A 227 -23.58 -1.31 35.95
N PHE A 228 -23.84 -0.09 36.42
CA PHE A 228 -23.13 0.50 37.55
C PHE A 228 -24.15 1.01 38.57
N MET A 229 -23.95 0.69 39.85
CA MET A 229 -24.86 1.12 40.91
C MET A 229 -24.77 2.62 41.17
N ASN A 230 -23.62 3.24 40.89
CA ASN A 230 -23.41 4.67 41.07
C ASN A 230 -22.31 5.23 40.14
N ARG A 231 -22.18 6.56 40.13
CA ARG A 231 -21.19 7.28 39.32
C ARG A 231 -19.74 6.95 39.69
N THR A 232 -19.48 6.59 40.95
CA THR A 232 -18.13 6.24 41.43
C THR A 232 -17.66 4.93 40.81
N GLN A 233 -18.50 3.90 40.80
CA GLN A 233 -18.17 2.60 40.19
C GLN A 233 -17.88 2.73 38.69
N LYS A 234 -18.67 3.55 37.98
CA LYS A 234 -18.41 3.83 36.55
C LYS A 234 -17.05 4.49 36.36
N ARG A 235 -16.70 5.49 37.18
CA ARG A 235 -15.39 6.16 37.13
C ARG A 235 -14.25 5.20 37.44
N ASP A 236 -14.43 4.29 38.39
CA ASP A 236 -13.41 3.29 38.73
C ASP A 236 -13.23 2.27 37.61
N PHE A 237 -14.30 1.87 36.93
CA PHE A 237 -14.21 1.08 35.70
C PHE A 237 -13.41 1.82 34.62
N GLU A 238 -13.73 3.08 34.32
CA GLU A 238 -13.01 3.88 33.32
C GLU A 238 -11.52 4.00 33.65
N LYS A 239 -11.17 4.24 34.93
CA LYS A 239 -9.77 4.28 35.40
C LYS A 239 -9.07 2.94 35.20
N ARG A 240 -9.71 1.83 35.58
CA ARG A 240 -9.16 0.47 35.37
C ARG A 240 -8.96 0.20 33.89
N PHE A 241 -9.94 0.52 33.05
CA PHE A 241 -9.86 0.34 31.60
C PHE A 241 -8.68 1.12 30.98
N VAL A 242 -8.50 2.38 31.36
CA VAL A 242 -7.33 3.19 30.94
C VAL A 242 -6.01 2.54 31.37
N LYS A 243 -5.93 2.04 32.60
CA LYS A 243 -4.74 1.35 33.12
C LYS A 243 -4.47 0.05 32.36
N GLU A 244 -5.51 -0.70 31.99
CA GLU A 244 -5.35 -1.91 31.18
C GLU A 244 -4.89 -1.61 29.76
N ILE A 245 -5.36 -0.53 29.12
CA ILE A 245 -4.83 -0.08 27.82
C ILE A 245 -3.33 0.19 27.92
N GLU A 246 -2.86 0.89 28.95
CA GLU A 246 -1.43 1.17 29.13
C GLU A 246 -0.59 -0.09 29.33
N LYS A 247 -1.11 -1.09 30.06
CA LYS A 247 -0.42 -2.37 30.27
C LYS A 247 -0.36 -3.23 29.00
N THR A 248 -1.36 -3.11 28.13
CA THR A 248 -1.54 -4.01 26.97
C THR A 248 -1.08 -3.42 25.65
N LYS A 249 -0.65 -2.15 25.62
CA LYS A 249 -0.24 -1.45 24.40
C LYS A 249 0.89 -2.16 23.64
N ASP A 250 1.90 -2.69 24.34
CA ASP A 250 3.01 -3.41 23.72
C ASP A 250 2.54 -4.72 23.07
N LYS A 251 1.65 -5.44 23.76
CA LYS A 251 1.02 -6.66 23.23
C LYS A 251 0.20 -6.34 21.98
N TYR A 252 -0.63 -5.30 22.04
CA TYR A 252 -1.46 -4.88 20.91
C TYR A 252 -0.64 -4.39 19.71
N TYR A 253 0.43 -3.64 19.96
CA TYR A 253 1.39 -3.26 18.92
C TYR A 253 1.98 -4.50 18.27
N LYS A 254 2.44 -5.47 19.07
CA LYS A 254 3.03 -6.71 18.56
C LYS A 254 2.03 -7.50 17.72
N GLU A 255 0.77 -7.63 18.16
CA GLU A 255 -0.29 -8.28 17.38
C GLU A 255 -0.54 -7.57 16.04
N ALA A 256 -0.64 -6.24 16.05
CA ALA A 256 -0.78 -5.44 14.83
C ALA A 256 0.43 -5.59 13.90
N TYR A 257 1.65 -5.57 14.44
CA TYR A 257 2.89 -5.77 13.70
C TYR A 257 2.92 -7.14 13.01
N TYR A 258 2.63 -8.20 13.77
CA TYR A 258 2.66 -9.58 13.27
C TYR A 258 1.60 -9.81 12.19
N THR A 259 0.41 -9.25 12.35
CA THR A 259 -0.65 -9.34 11.34
C THR A 259 -0.32 -8.51 10.10
N PHE A 260 0.09 -7.25 10.27
CA PHE A 260 0.32 -6.34 9.15
C PHE A 260 1.46 -6.83 8.25
N PHE A 261 2.56 -7.31 8.84
CA PHE A 261 3.69 -7.88 8.09
C PHE A 261 3.57 -9.37 7.78
N MET A 262 2.41 -9.99 8.10
CA MET A 262 2.08 -11.39 7.82
C MET A 262 3.07 -12.37 8.46
N ILE A 263 3.62 -12.05 9.63
CA ILE A 263 4.62 -12.87 10.33
C ILE A 263 3.98 -14.14 10.93
N ASN A 264 2.69 -14.07 11.27
CA ASN A 264 1.97 -15.24 11.79
C ASN A 264 1.92 -16.36 10.75
N GLU A 265 1.74 -16.01 9.48
CA GLU A 265 1.59 -16.96 8.37
C GLU A 265 2.91 -17.18 7.60
N TYR A 266 3.78 -16.18 7.56
CA TYR A 266 5.09 -16.21 6.89
C TYR A 266 6.19 -15.72 7.85
N PRO A 267 6.70 -16.58 8.75
CA PRO A 267 7.68 -16.22 9.77
C PRO A 267 8.97 -15.58 9.22
N GLU A 268 9.34 -15.90 7.98
CA GLU A 268 10.49 -15.29 7.28
C GLU A 268 10.37 -13.77 7.13
N ASN A 269 9.16 -13.21 7.18
CA ASN A 269 8.94 -11.77 7.10
C ASN A 269 9.45 -11.01 8.34
N ARG A 270 9.67 -11.70 9.45
CA ARG A 270 10.14 -11.09 10.69
C ARG A 270 11.49 -10.38 10.51
N GLU A 271 12.39 -10.95 9.72
CA GLU A 271 13.73 -10.42 9.49
C GLU A 271 13.78 -9.40 8.33
N ARG A 272 12.69 -9.25 7.57
CA ARG A 272 12.66 -8.40 6.37
C ARG A 272 12.48 -6.93 6.68
N PHE A 273 11.78 -6.59 7.75
CA PHE A 273 11.40 -5.21 8.09
C PHE A 273 12.24 -4.69 9.26
N LEU A 274 12.62 -3.42 9.20
CA LEU A 274 13.55 -2.77 10.13
C LEU A 274 12.83 -2.00 11.25
N ILE A 275 11.50 -1.94 11.19
CA ILE A 275 10.69 -1.32 12.24
C ILE A 275 10.80 -2.13 13.54
N PRO A 276 10.93 -1.48 14.70
CA PRO A 276 10.98 -2.20 15.97
C PRO A 276 9.71 -3.02 16.25
N GLU A 277 9.89 -4.24 16.76
CA GLU A 277 8.79 -5.16 17.08
C GLU A 277 8.03 -4.80 18.37
N THR A 278 8.55 -3.87 19.17
CA THR A 278 7.92 -3.44 20.42
C THR A 278 7.46 -1.99 20.32
N PHE A 279 6.34 -1.67 20.97
CA PHE A 279 5.84 -0.30 21.04
C PHE A 279 6.85 0.64 21.72
N ALA A 280 7.50 0.18 22.79
CA ALA A 280 8.48 0.96 23.54
C ALA A 280 9.70 1.37 22.71
N ASP A 281 10.17 0.50 21.82
CA ASP A 281 11.27 0.80 20.90
C ASP A 281 10.78 1.62 19.70
N PHE A 282 9.59 1.32 19.19
CA PHE A 282 8.96 2.07 18.09
C PHE A 282 8.87 3.56 18.41
N ILE A 283 8.33 3.94 19.57
CA ILE A 283 8.18 5.37 19.95
C ILE A 283 9.52 6.10 20.15
N LYS A 284 10.62 5.38 20.37
CA LYS A 284 11.98 5.93 20.50
C LYS A 284 12.72 5.97 19.17
N SER A 285 12.24 5.23 18.18
CA SER A 285 12.90 5.06 16.89
C SER A 285 12.78 6.29 16.00
N PRO A 286 13.66 6.43 14.98
CA PRO A 286 13.53 7.47 13.96
C PRO A 286 12.19 7.42 13.22
N TYR A 287 11.59 6.23 13.07
CA TYR A 287 10.28 6.05 12.42
C TYR A 287 9.13 6.77 13.13
N PHE A 288 9.25 7.02 14.44
CA PHE A 288 8.24 7.74 15.20
C PHE A 288 8.44 9.25 15.20
N LYS A 289 9.66 9.73 14.97
CA LYS A 289 9.93 11.16 14.82
C LYS A 289 9.27 11.65 13.53
N ASP A 290 8.76 12.88 13.55
CA ASP A 290 8.10 13.50 12.41
C ASP A 290 9.15 14.15 11.50
#